data_AF-A0A2D7VZW2-F1
#
_entry.id   AF-A0A2D7VZW2-F1
#
_cell.length_a   1.000
_cell.length_b   1.000
_cell.length_c   1.000
_cell.angle_alpha   90.00
_cell.angle_beta   90.00
_cell.angle_gamma   90.00
#
_symmetry.space_group_name_H-M   'P 1'
#
loop_
_entity.id
_entity.type
_entity.pdbx_description
1 polymer ?
#
loop_
_entity_poly.entity_id
_entity_poly.type
_entity_poly.pdbx_seq_one_letter_code
_entity_poly.pdbx_strand_id
1 'polypeptide(L)' 'MLIPKIIGWYKMNTAKQINQIRKTPGAKIWQRGYYDHIIRNEESLCHIREYIKNNPMNWNKDRFHLDLRTFLPK' A
#
# COMPACT_ATOMS: atom_id res chain seq x y z
N MET A 1 7.19 -18.70 -6.59
CA MET A 1 7.43 -17.30 -7.01
C MET A 1 8.06 -16.49 -5.88
N LEU A 2 9.04 -15.63 -6.20
CA LEU A 2 9.87 -14.89 -5.22
C LEU A 2 9.21 -13.57 -4.76
N ILE A 3 8.58 -12.82 -5.66
CA ILE A 3 7.96 -11.51 -5.37
C ILE A 3 6.90 -11.58 -4.25
N PRO A 4 5.92 -12.52 -4.27
CA PRO A 4 4.94 -12.62 -3.19
C PRO A 4 5.57 -12.87 -1.81
N LYS A 5 6.69 -13.61 -1.74
CA LYS A 5 7.39 -13.91 -0.49
C LYS A 5 8.09 -12.67 0.07
N ILE A 6 8.77 -11.91 -0.78
CA ILE A 6 9.45 -10.66 -0.39
C ILE A 6 8.42 -9.64 0.12
N ILE A 7 7.33 -9.44 -0.62
CA ILE A 7 6.27 -8.50 -0.22
C ILE A 7 5.58 -8.97 1.07
N GLY A 8 5.30 -10.26 1.21
CA GLY A 8 4.73 -10.82 2.44
C GLY A 8 5.62 -10.57 3.66
N TRP A 9 6.92 -10.86 3.54
CA TRP A 9 7.89 -10.60 4.59
C TRP A 9 7.98 -9.11 4.94
N TYR A 10 8.05 -8.23 3.93
CA TYR A 10 8.13 -6.79 4.14
C TYR A 10 6.89 -6.25 4.88
N LYS A 11 5.68 -6.60 4.39
CA LYS A 11 4.41 -6.16 5.01
C LYS A 11 4.26 -6.68 6.43
N MET A 12 4.68 -7.91 6.71
CA MET A 12 4.66 -8.49 8.05
C MET A 12 5.56 -7.74 9.02
N ASN A 13 6.82 -7.53 8.66
CA ASN A 13 7.80 -6.90 9.56
C ASN A 13 7.46 -5.43 9.83
N THR A 14 7.10 -4.68 8.78
CA THR A 14 6.71 -3.27 8.92
C THR A 14 5.43 -3.11 9.74
N ALA A 15 4.41 -3.96 9.54
CA ALA A 15 3.19 -3.92 10.34
C ALA A 15 3.47 -4.21 11.82
N LYS A 16 4.36 -5.17 12.12
CA LYS A 16 4.78 -5.47 13.50
C LYS A 16 5.44 -4.25 14.15
N GLN A 17 6.40 -3.62 13.48
CA GLN A 17 7.08 -2.43 14.00
C GLN A 17 6.13 -1.25 14.21
N ILE A 18 5.25 -0.97 13.23
CA ILE A 18 4.25 0.10 13.34
C ILE A 18 3.32 -0.16 14.53
N ASN A 19 2.84 -1.39 14.71
CA ASN A 19 1.97 -1.74 15.82
C ASN A 19 2.67 -1.64 17.19
N GLN A 20 3.97 -1.93 17.26
CA GLN A 20 4.76 -1.72 18.48
C GLN A 20 4.90 -0.23 18.81
N ILE A 21 5.26 0.60 17.81
CA ILE A 21 5.41 2.06 17.98
C ILE A 21 4.07 2.71 18.38
N ARG A 22 2.98 2.30 17.73
CA ARG A 22 1.63 2.85 17.97
C ARG A 22 0.91 2.23 19.17
N LYS A 23 1.48 1.18 19.80
CA LYS A 23 0.84 0.39 20.86
C LYS A 23 -0.51 -0.21 20.43
N THR A 24 -0.62 -0.66 19.18
CA THR A 24 -1.84 -1.25 18.59
C THR A 24 -1.59 -2.68 18.09
N PRO A 25 -1.18 -3.63 18.95
CA PRO A 25 -0.89 -4.99 18.51
C PRO A 25 -2.12 -5.63 17.84
N GLY A 26 -1.89 -6.32 16.71
CA GLY A 26 -2.95 -6.98 15.95
C GLY A 26 -3.78 -6.06 15.02
N ALA A 27 -3.60 -4.74 15.10
CA ALA A 27 -4.27 -3.83 14.17
C ALA A 27 -3.80 -4.07 12.73
N LYS A 28 -4.76 -4.07 11.79
CA LYS A 28 -4.49 -4.22 10.35
C LYS A 28 -3.87 -2.92 9.83
N ILE A 29 -2.59 -2.99 9.46
CA ILE A 29 -1.86 -1.84 8.90
C ILE A 29 -1.98 -1.76 7.38
N TRP A 30 -1.85 -2.89 6.70
CA TRP A 30 -1.84 -2.93 5.24
C TRP A 30 -3.16 -3.44 4.67
N GLN A 31 -3.58 -2.86 3.54
CA GLN A 31 -4.64 -3.42 2.70
C GLN A 31 -4.23 -4.82 2.17
N ARG A 32 -5.21 -5.67 1.83
CA ARG A 32 -4.96 -7.00 1.26
C ARG A 32 -4.35 -6.89 -0.14
N GLY A 33 -3.42 -7.78 -0.47
CA GLY A 33 -2.77 -7.81 -1.80
C GLY A 33 -1.67 -6.76 -1.97
N TYR A 34 -1.21 -6.62 -3.20
CA TYR A 34 -0.27 -5.61 -3.66
C TYR A 34 -0.45 -5.46 -5.18
N TYR A 35 -0.04 -4.32 -5.72
CA TYR A 35 -0.05 -4.08 -7.16
C TYR A 35 1.35 -4.39 -7.73
N ASP A 36 1.39 -5.19 -8.80
CA ASP A 36 2.61 -5.47 -9.55
C ASP A 36 2.42 -5.14 -11.04
N HIS A 37 3.43 -4.50 -11.63
CA HIS A 37 3.46 -4.17 -13.04
C HIS A 37 4.90 -4.19 -13.54
N ILE A 38 5.14 -4.87 -14.67
CA ILE A 38 6.47 -4.95 -15.29
C ILE A 38 6.64 -3.75 -16.23
N ILE A 39 7.59 -2.87 -15.91
CA ILE A 39 7.98 -1.74 -16.75
C ILE A 39 8.86 -2.27 -17.89
N ARG A 40 8.42 -2.06 -19.14
CA ARG A 40 9.07 -2.63 -20.34
C ARG A 40 9.66 -1.60 -21.28
N ASN A 41 9.34 -0.33 -21.08
CA ASN A 41 9.79 0.79 -21.91
C ASN A 41 9.77 2.11 -21.12
N GLU A 42 10.41 3.14 -21.66
CA GLU A 42 10.52 4.44 -20.99
C GLU A 42 9.16 5.13 -20.82
N GLU A 43 8.25 4.96 -21.77
CA GLU A 43 6.89 5.52 -21.68
C GLU A 43 6.15 5.00 -20.43
N SER A 44 6.15 3.69 -20.21
CA SER A 44 5.55 3.07 -19.02
C SER A 44 6.23 3.52 -17.72
N LEU A 45 7.54 3.75 -17.76
CA LEU A 45 8.30 4.28 -16.63
C LEU A 45 7.88 5.71 -16.30
N CYS A 46 7.76 6.56 -17.31
CA CYS A 46 7.29 7.94 -17.17
C CYS A 46 5.88 8.00 -16.57
N HIS A 47 4.94 7.20 -17.09
CA HIS A 47 3.57 7.15 -16.58
C HIS A 47 3.52 6.70 -15.11
N ILE A 48 4.29 5.68 -14.72
CA ILE A 48 4.32 5.20 -13.32
C ILE A 48 4.92 6.25 -12.38
N ARG A 49 5.98 6.94 -12.81
CA ARG A 49 6.57 8.04 -12.03
C ARG A 49 5.58 9.18 -11.84
N GLU A 50 4.87 9.57 -12.89
CA GLU A 50 3.85 10.60 -12.83
C GLU A 50 2.70 10.19 -11.92
N TYR A 51 2.22 8.94 -12.02
CA TYR A 51 1.23 8.39 -11.12
C TYR A 51 1.68 8.50 -9.65
N ILE A 52 2.89 8.04 -9.31
CA ILE A 52 3.42 8.10 -7.93
C ILE A 52 3.47 9.54 -7.43
N LYS A 53 3.94 10.49 -8.27
CA LYS A 53 4.03 11.91 -7.93
C LYS A 53 2.65 12.53 -7.66
N ASN A 54 1.66 12.18 -8.48
CA ASN A 54 0.34 12.79 -8.45
C ASN A 54 -0.65 12.08 -7.49
N ASN A 55 -0.37 10.83 -7.10
CA ASN A 55 -1.26 10.01 -6.27
C ASN A 55 -1.66 10.68 -4.93
N PRO A 56 -0.78 11.34 -4.17
CA PRO A 56 -1.19 12.02 -2.93
C PRO A 56 -2.30 13.06 -3.13
N MET A 57 -2.25 13.81 -4.24
CA MET A 57 -3.28 14.81 -4.59
C MET A 57 -4.58 14.16 -5.08
N ASN A 58 -4.45 13.00 -5.74
CA ASN A 58 -5.58 12.27 -6.31
C ASN A 58 -6.21 11.26 -5.34
N TRP A 59 -5.66 11.09 -4.14
CA TRP A 59 -6.04 10.01 -3.22
C TRP A 59 -7.55 10.00 -2.88
N ASN A 60 -8.18 11.16 -2.73
CA ASN A 60 -9.60 11.25 -2.41
C ASN A 60 -10.52 10.82 -3.58
N LYS A 61 -9.97 10.69 -4.78
CA LYS A 61 -10.68 10.23 -5.99
C LYS A 61 -10.33 8.79 -6.35
N ASP A 62 -9.44 8.15 -5.60
CA ASP A 62 -8.97 6.80 -5.90
C ASP A 62 -10.03 5.75 -5.57
N ARG A 63 -10.19 4.76 -6.45
CA ARG A 63 -11.16 3.66 -6.28
C ARG A 63 -10.87 2.76 -5.08
N PHE A 64 -9.63 2.75 -4.58
CA PHE A 64 -9.18 2.02 -3.41
C PHE A 64 -9.02 2.93 -2.19
N HIS A 65 -9.48 4.18 -2.28
CA HIS A 65 -9.65 5.04 -1.12
C HIS A 65 -10.60 4.35 -0.13
N LEU A 66 -10.05 3.90 0.99
CA LEU A 66 -10.85 3.39 2.09
C LEU A 66 -11.33 4.58 2.91
N ASP A 67 -12.64 4.83 2.94
CA ASP A 67 -13.21 5.73 3.92
C ASP A 67 -12.91 5.17 5.31
N LEU A 68 -12.00 5.84 6.04
CA LEU A 68 -11.57 5.41 7.38
C LEU A 68 -12.74 5.31 8.37
N ARG A 69 -13.90 5.91 8.07
CA ARG A 69 -15.15 5.78 8.84
C ARG A 69 -15.81 4.41 8.71
N THR A 70 -15.52 3.65 7.66
CA THR A 70 -16.06 2.28 7.49
C THR A 70 -15.37 1.24 8.36
N PHE A 71 -14.23 1.57 8.98
CA PHE A 71 -13.43 0.63 9.78
C PHE A 71 -13.24 1.03 11.24
N LEU A 72 -13.81 2.17 11.67
CA LEU A 72 -13.87 2.50 13.10
C LEU A 72 -15.08 1.77 13.73
N PRO A 73 -14.91 1.07 14.86
CA PRO A 73 -16.06 0.58 15.60
C PRO A 73 -16.90 1.78 16.05
N LYS A 74 -18.23 1.66 15.93
CA LYS A 74 -19.16 2.57 16.61
C LYS A 74 -18.98 2.46 18.12
#